data_AF-A0A3D3WE64-F1
#
_entry.id   AF-A0A3D3WE64-F1
#
_cell.length_a   1.000
_cell.length_b   1.000
_cell.length_c   1.000
_cell.angle_alpha   90.00
_cell.angle_beta   90.00
_cell.angle_gamma   90.00
#
_symmetry.space_group_name_H-M   'P 1'
#
loop_
_entity.id
_entity.type
_entity.pdbx_description
1 polymer ?
#
loop_
_entity_poly.entity_id
_entity_poly.type
_entity_poly.pdbx_seq_one_letter_code
_entity_poly.pdbx_strand_id
1 'polypeptide(L)'
;MALVMPFSKNLKKPQTRRHSHQEPVMSKGNSSGVASWLYKLITLNGLFGGRAKAKPDIYELTDAVDIDKRDADKAEPQPVEVENMEAERVDPNAPLPLSEADEHMRAAAAGEEEAQAPAPRPGLIKRIRMKIYYFFFPPPKMVPAQLVTPEVDMDAVSEPLPLRGQLIYILIGLFFLIAVIWAGVTTIDEVVRAEGVVVPSDNIQVVQSRLPGSVTDIRIKLGDKVAKGDILFKIEDEDVKANFADNEIQRLTALASIQRLEAEAQGLSELNMPDWLVKAAPEAVRQEEEVFASRNRALENERQVIIQQIETLQRAIDVQKSEESLARVQLAQIDQERDIIKPLVTAGHEPKLALINLESRYQEALGRAEKARLEAIHSGSELMTQERRLDSLETNFRADAETRLIETRMLAAQTESRLEALQGKVQQTEVKSPVNGTVSAVHFTTIGGVVDAGAVLAEVVPAEAEVTIEAQVMTQDVADIYAGLKVRVSLSAYDFSRYGAIDGYVEKIAANSTQRENQLPYYQTMIKIPDPVFPQSGIKPDIVPGMPVVVDVLGGKRTVLDYILSPIERAQTIVFREK
;
A
#
# COMPACT_ATOMS: atom_id res chain seq x y z
N MET A 1 19.64 -81.05 17.33
CA MET A 1 20.56 -80.64 16.25
C MET A 1 20.31 -79.15 16.02
N ALA A 2 21.21 -78.23 16.37
CA ALA A 2 22.56 -78.02 15.80
C ALA A 2 22.46 -77.60 14.32
N LEU A 3 23.07 -76.50 13.84
CA LEU A 3 24.10 -75.61 14.42
C LEU A 3 24.18 -74.27 13.62
N VAL A 4 24.43 -73.11 14.29
CA VAL A 4 25.42 -72.02 13.97
C VAL A 4 25.59 -71.49 12.52
N MET A 5 25.93 -70.22 12.20
CA MET A 5 25.92 -68.85 12.80
C MET A 5 26.34 -67.83 11.70
N PRO A 6 26.18 -66.50 11.89
CA PRO A 6 26.65 -65.45 10.97
C PRO A 6 28.02 -64.83 11.34
N PHE A 7 28.66 -64.14 10.38
CA PHE A 7 29.81 -63.21 10.55
C PHE A 7 29.79 -62.18 9.37
N SER A 8 30.00 -60.85 9.44
CA SER A 8 30.46 -59.84 10.42
C SER A 8 31.82 -59.18 10.08
N LYS A 9 31.85 -57.82 10.15
CA LYS A 9 32.97 -56.84 10.22
C LYS A 9 33.57 -56.19 8.94
N ASN A 10 33.25 -54.89 8.80
CA ASN A 10 34.15 -53.71 8.87
C ASN A 10 35.61 -53.79 8.35
N LEU A 11 36.06 -52.73 7.64
CA LEU A 11 37.10 -51.78 8.11
C LEU A 11 37.47 -50.63 7.11
N LYS A 12 37.71 -49.43 7.67
CA LYS A 12 38.68 -48.35 7.27
C LYS A 12 38.51 -47.45 6.01
N LYS A 13 38.25 -46.15 6.30
CA LYS A 13 38.90 -44.93 5.72
C LYS A 13 40.38 -44.81 6.26
N PRO A 14 41.32 -43.88 5.85
CA PRO A 14 41.08 -42.46 5.45
C PRO A 14 42.11 -41.67 4.54
N GLN A 15 41.74 -40.41 4.18
CA GLN A 15 42.54 -39.23 3.69
C GLN A 15 43.41 -39.39 2.38
N THR A 16 44.14 -38.42 1.78
CA THR A 16 44.49 -36.98 2.05
C THR A 16 44.89 -36.17 0.76
N ARG A 17 44.93 -34.82 0.85
CA ARG A 17 45.54 -33.78 -0.06
C ARG A 17 44.88 -33.55 -1.45
N ARG A 18 44.51 -32.34 -1.96
CA ARG A 18 44.89 -30.89 -1.92
C ARG A 18 45.88 -30.39 -3.00
N HIS A 19 45.35 -29.53 -3.90
CA HIS A 19 45.98 -28.47 -4.73
C HIS A 19 47.01 -28.91 -5.81
N SER A 20 47.27 -28.18 -6.90
CA SER A 20 46.98 -26.78 -7.30
C SER A 20 47.06 -26.58 -8.83
N HIS A 21 46.36 -25.54 -9.36
CA HIS A 21 46.73 -24.72 -10.55
C HIS A 21 46.88 -25.45 -11.92
N GLN A 22 46.75 -24.86 -13.10
CA GLN A 22 46.17 -23.64 -13.68
C GLN A 22 46.29 -23.87 -15.21
N GLU A 23 45.35 -23.31 -15.95
CA GLU A 23 45.33 -22.90 -17.37
C GLU A 23 46.65 -22.30 -17.97
N PRO A 24 46.70 -21.81 -19.25
CA PRO A 24 45.75 -21.89 -20.39
C PRO A 24 46.41 -22.17 -21.79
N VAL A 25 45.66 -21.89 -22.90
CA VAL A 25 46.08 -21.12 -24.15
C VAL A 25 45.89 -21.79 -25.54
N MET A 26 44.96 -21.23 -26.35
CA MET A 26 44.98 -21.04 -27.85
C MET A 26 44.70 -22.21 -28.82
N SER A 27 44.15 -22.03 -30.06
CA SER A 27 43.56 -20.86 -30.76
C SER A 27 42.76 -21.25 -32.04
N LYS A 28 42.05 -20.25 -32.59
CA LYS A 28 41.50 -20.04 -33.96
C LYS A 28 40.12 -20.63 -34.29
N GLY A 29 39.18 -19.83 -34.83
CA GLY A 29 39.23 -18.37 -35.00
C GLY A 29 38.10 -17.75 -35.84
N ASN A 30 38.10 -16.40 -35.85
CA ASN A 30 37.49 -15.46 -36.80
C ASN A 30 35.96 -15.52 -37.12
N SER A 31 35.26 -14.39 -37.30
CA SER A 31 35.61 -12.96 -37.11
C SER A 31 34.38 -12.06 -37.27
N SER A 32 34.43 -10.85 -36.66
CA SER A 32 33.66 -9.61 -36.97
C SER A 32 32.10 -9.70 -36.95
N GLY A 33 31.34 -8.87 -36.22
CA GLY A 33 31.62 -7.55 -35.64
C GLY A 33 31.44 -6.40 -36.67
N VAL A 34 31.01 -5.17 -36.38
CA VAL A 34 30.72 -4.42 -35.11
C VAL A 34 29.83 -3.19 -35.49
N ALA A 35 29.10 -2.57 -34.54
CA ALA A 35 28.62 -1.16 -34.56
C ALA A 35 27.51 -0.74 -35.59
N SER A 36 26.80 0.41 -35.45
CA SER A 36 26.46 1.29 -34.30
C SER A 36 25.49 2.43 -34.74
N TRP A 37 24.59 2.86 -33.85
CA TRP A 37 24.03 4.23 -33.66
C TRP A 37 23.27 5.04 -34.77
N LEU A 38 21.98 5.32 -34.44
CA LEU A 38 21.30 6.64 -34.36
C LEU A 38 21.08 7.64 -35.55
N TYR A 39 19.93 8.33 -35.43
CA TYR A 39 19.53 9.66 -35.97
C TYR A 39 18.84 9.85 -37.36
N LYS A 40 17.50 10.04 -37.29
CA LYS A 40 16.70 11.24 -37.69
C LYS A 40 16.62 11.77 -39.15
N LEU A 41 15.39 12.24 -39.47
CA LEU A 41 14.90 13.17 -40.54
C LEU A 41 14.44 12.65 -41.94
N ILE A 42 13.10 12.60 -42.11
CA ILE A 42 12.26 13.48 -42.98
C ILE A 42 12.75 13.77 -44.43
N THR A 43 12.10 13.24 -45.49
CA THR A 43 11.18 13.97 -46.43
C THR A 43 10.71 13.14 -47.67
N LEU A 44 9.40 13.26 -47.98
CA LEU A 44 8.68 13.26 -49.28
C LEU A 44 8.76 12.15 -50.37
N ASN A 45 7.59 11.92 -50.97
CA ASN A 45 7.24 11.32 -52.28
C ASN A 45 7.62 9.84 -52.53
N GLY A 46 6.74 8.90 -52.88
CA GLY A 46 5.29 8.95 -53.17
C GLY A 46 4.98 8.53 -54.63
N LEU A 47 4.18 7.47 -54.83
CA LEU A 47 3.32 7.23 -56.01
C LEU A 47 2.43 5.97 -55.79
N PHE A 48 1.31 5.87 -56.53
CA PHE A 48 0.29 4.80 -56.52
C PHE A 48 -0.50 4.62 -55.19
N GLY A 49 -1.82 4.78 -55.12
CA GLY A 49 -2.83 5.14 -56.12
C GLY A 49 -3.78 3.99 -56.45
N GLY A 50 -4.94 3.95 -55.76
CA GLY A 50 -6.04 3.00 -56.02
C GLY A 50 -7.32 3.45 -55.30
N ARG A 51 -8.41 3.70 -56.04
CA ARG A 51 -9.68 4.29 -55.55
C ARG A 51 -10.81 3.25 -55.46
N ALA A 52 -11.66 3.34 -54.43
CA ALA A 52 -13.15 3.35 -54.47
C ALA A 52 -13.68 3.30 -53.02
N LYS A 53 -14.34 4.33 -52.45
CA LYS A 53 -15.72 4.82 -52.66
C LYS A 53 -16.82 3.75 -52.56
N ALA A 54 -17.54 3.68 -51.42
CA ALA A 54 -18.94 4.16 -51.26
C ALA A 54 -19.66 3.62 -50.00
N LYS A 55 -20.62 4.40 -49.49
CA LYS A 55 -21.67 4.19 -48.46
C LYS A 55 -22.88 5.05 -48.94
N PRO A 56 -24.13 4.99 -48.39
CA PRO A 56 -24.69 4.17 -47.29
C PRO A 56 -26.12 3.62 -47.62
N ASP A 57 -27.04 3.64 -46.64
CA ASP A 57 -28.50 3.34 -46.60
C ASP A 57 -28.84 1.88 -46.14
N ILE A 58 -29.60 1.58 -45.06
CA ILE A 58 -30.86 2.06 -44.40
C ILE A 58 -32.12 1.30 -44.90
N TYR A 59 -33.09 1.09 -43.99
CA TYR A 59 -34.40 0.37 -44.09
C TYR A 59 -34.39 -1.16 -43.87
N GLU A 60 -35.37 -1.79 -43.19
CA GLU A 60 -36.28 -1.39 -42.09
C GLU A 60 -36.94 -2.66 -41.45
N LEU A 61 -37.79 -2.44 -40.43
CA LEU A 61 -38.88 -3.24 -39.80
C LEU A 61 -39.46 -4.46 -40.60
N THR A 62 -40.15 -5.47 -40.03
CA THR A 62 -40.87 -5.67 -38.74
C THR A 62 -41.25 -7.15 -38.57
N ASP A 63 -41.61 -7.59 -37.36
CA ASP A 63 -42.97 -8.13 -37.12
C ASP A 63 -43.37 -8.06 -35.64
N ALA A 64 -44.69 -7.97 -35.39
CA ALA A 64 -45.30 -7.59 -34.10
C ALA A 64 -46.32 -8.67 -33.63
N VAL A 65 -47.39 -8.24 -32.92
CA VAL A 65 -48.56 -9.02 -32.42
C VAL A 65 -48.33 -9.67 -31.03
N ASP A 66 -49.15 -9.43 -30.00
CA ASP A 66 -50.26 -8.46 -29.87
C ASP A 66 -50.47 -7.94 -28.44
N ILE A 67 -51.35 -6.95 -28.31
CA ILE A 67 -51.77 -6.28 -27.07
C ILE A 67 -53.22 -6.69 -26.74
N ASP A 68 -53.53 -6.91 -25.47
CA ASP A 68 -54.82 -6.46 -24.94
C ASP A 68 -54.64 -5.69 -23.62
N LYS A 69 -55.61 -4.85 -23.29
CA LYS A 69 -55.51 -3.73 -22.35
C LYS A 69 -56.48 -3.86 -21.17
N ARG A 70 -56.21 -2.98 -20.19
CA ARG A 70 -57.09 -2.57 -19.06
C ARG A 70 -56.98 -3.51 -17.85
N ASP A 71 -57.00 -3.03 -16.61
CA ASP A 71 -57.37 -1.69 -16.12
C ASP A 71 -56.23 -0.97 -15.37
N ALA A 72 -56.41 0.33 -15.16
CA ALA A 72 -55.50 1.18 -14.40
C ALA A 72 -56.11 1.53 -13.04
N ASP A 73 -55.36 1.33 -11.94
CA ASP A 73 -55.38 2.28 -10.83
C ASP A 73 -54.11 2.17 -9.96
N LYS A 74 -53.72 3.31 -9.38
CA LYS A 74 -52.75 3.53 -8.27
C LYS A 74 -51.28 3.12 -8.46
N ALA A 75 -50.44 4.13 -8.25
CA ALA A 75 -48.99 4.03 -8.15
C ALA A 75 -48.54 3.73 -6.71
N GLU A 76 -47.44 3.00 -6.57
CA GLU A 76 -46.44 3.19 -5.51
C GLU A 76 -45.16 2.36 -5.83
N PRO A 77 -43.96 2.96 -5.82
CA PRO A 77 -42.69 2.23 -5.90
C PRO A 77 -42.04 2.07 -4.51
N GLN A 78 -41.59 0.85 -4.24
CA GLN A 78 -40.54 0.38 -3.31
C GLN A 78 -40.18 1.22 -2.05
N PRO A 79 -40.29 0.66 -0.83
CA PRO A 79 -39.82 1.32 0.39
C PRO A 79 -38.30 1.21 0.56
N VAL A 80 -37.70 2.29 1.07
CA VAL A 80 -36.42 2.28 1.78
C VAL A 80 -36.67 2.85 3.17
N GLU A 81 -36.64 1.99 4.16
CA GLU A 81 -36.81 2.27 5.59
C GLU A 81 -35.56 1.67 6.26
N VAL A 82 -34.57 2.43 6.73
CA VAL A 82 -34.56 3.46 7.79
C VAL A 82 -34.93 2.85 9.14
N GLU A 83 -33.91 2.56 9.96
CA GLU A 83 -34.12 2.23 11.36
C GLU A 83 -33.31 3.16 12.28
N ASN A 84 -34.07 4.08 12.88
CA ASN A 84 -34.05 4.53 14.28
C ASN A 84 -32.79 5.15 14.89
N MET A 85 -32.84 6.48 15.04
CA MET A 85 -32.38 7.15 16.27
C MET A 85 -33.62 7.50 17.10
N GLU A 86 -33.62 7.11 18.38
CA GLU A 86 -34.73 7.39 19.30
C GLU A 86 -34.79 8.89 19.66
N ALA A 87 -36.01 9.42 19.72
CA ALA A 87 -36.27 10.81 20.07
C ALA A 87 -36.48 10.96 21.58
N GLU A 88 -35.53 11.61 22.27
CA GLU A 88 -35.77 12.11 23.63
C GLU A 88 -36.55 13.44 23.59
N ARG A 89 -37.49 13.60 24.51
CA ARG A 89 -38.51 14.67 24.48
C ARG A 89 -37.96 16.00 24.99
N VAL A 90 -38.20 17.07 24.24
CA VAL A 90 -37.93 18.45 24.67
C VAL A 90 -39.06 18.99 25.55
N ASP A 91 -38.71 19.47 26.74
CA ASP A 91 -39.57 20.24 27.65
C ASP A 91 -39.63 21.71 27.19
N PRO A 92 -40.82 22.30 26.93
CA PRO A 92 -40.96 23.63 26.35
C PRO A 92 -40.82 24.79 27.36
N ASN A 93 -39.93 24.71 28.35
CA ASN A 93 -39.74 25.81 29.33
C ASN A 93 -38.34 25.89 30.00
N ALA A 94 -37.29 26.20 29.22
CA ALA A 94 -35.98 26.61 29.77
C ALA A 94 -35.32 27.70 28.89
N PRO A 95 -34.83 28.83 29.47
CA PRO A 95 -34.29 29.94 28.70
C PRO A 95 -32.80 29.78 28.31
N LEU A 96 -32.44 30.37 27.17
CA LEU A 96 -31.09 30.40 26.60
C LEU A 96 -30.09 31.25 27.41
N PRO A 97 -28.83 30.82 27.57
CA PRO A 97 -27.71 31.71 27.91
C PRO A 97 -26.96 32.17 26.64
N LEU A 98 -26.84 33.50 26.46
CA LEU A 98 -25.88 34.11 25.53
C LEU A 98 -24.59 34.45 26.29
N SER A 99 -23.44 34.26 25.66
CA SER A 99 -22.13 34.46 26.28
C SER A 99 -21.73 35.93 26.42
N GLU A 100 -20.89 36.19 27.41
CA GLU A 100 -20.58 37.49 27.98
C GLU A 100 -19.73 38.41 27.09
N ALA A 101 -20.15 39.67 26.96
CA ALA A 101 -19.30 40.83 26.74
C ALA A 101 -20.07 42.09 27.20
N ASP A 102 -19.55 42.80 28.22
CA ASP A 102 -19.88 44.19 28.64
C ASP A 102 -21.36 44.52 28.96
N GLU A 103 -21.78 45.17 30.06
CA GLU A 103 -21.21 45.82 31.25
C GLU A 103 -22.27 45.63 32.39
N HIS A 104 -22.08 46.02 33.67
CA HIS A 104 -22.46 47.35 34.18
C HIS A 104 -22.37 47.49 35.72
N MET A 105 -21.75 48.59 36.16
CA MET A 105 -22.23 49.57 37.15
C MET A 105 -22.83 49.18 38.53
N ARG A 106 -22.22 49.81 39.57
CA ARG A 106 -22.83 50.40 40.80
C ARG A 106 -23.39 49.42 41.87
N ALA A 107 -22.73 49.31 43.03
CA ALA A 107 -22.95 50.12 44.27
C ALA A 107 -24.09 49.54 45.16
N ALA A 108 -24.05 49.54 46.51
CA ALA A 108 -23.18 50.21 47.48
C ALA A 108 -23.18 49.51 48.87
N ALA A 109 -22.26 49.95 49.77
CA ALA A 109 -22.26 49.77 51.24
C ALA A 109 -22.01 48.33 51.80
N ALA A 110 -21.44 48.11 52.99
CA ALA A 110 -21.02 49.02 54.08
C ALA A 110 -19.86 48.42 54.92
N GLY A 111 -19.00 49.28 55.52
CA GLY A 111 -18.09 48.99 56.66
C GLY A 111 -16.92 47.99 56.42
N GLU A 112 -15.78 48.06 57.12
CA GLU A 112 -15.21 49.07 58.02
C GLU A 112 -13.68 48.76 58.17
N GLU A 113 -12.84 49.80 58.32
CA GLU A 113 -11.52 49.89 59.05
C GLU A 113 -10.45 48.74 59.00
N GLU A 114 -9.12 48.98 58.94
CA GLU A 114 -8.29 50.20 58.83
C GLU A 114 -6.83 49.86 58.39
N ALA A 115 -6.04 50.88 58.02
CA ALA A 115 -4.55 50.94 57.98
C ALA A 115 -3.74 50.04 56.98
N GLN A 116 -2.69 50.49 56.27
CA GLN A 116 -2.09 51.83 56.07
C GLN A 116 -1.06 51.81 54.90
N ALA A 117 -1.09 52.79 53.97
CA ALA A 117 -0.03 52.99 52.96
C ALA A 117 0.02 54.46 52.43
N PRO A 118 1.19 55.13 52.29
CA PRO A 118 1.26 56.54 51.89
C PRO A 118 1.68 56.83 50.42
N ALA A 119 0.83 57.61 49.74
CA ALA A 119 1.09 58.66 48.73
C ALA A 119 2.21 58.53 47.64
N PRO A 120 1.87 58.64 46.34
CA PRO A 120 2.80 59.03 45.28
C PRO A 120 2.95 60.56 45.15
N ARG A 121 4.17 61.03 44.84
CA ARG A 121 4.50 62.45 44.56
C ARG A 121 4.55 62.73 43.05
N PRO A 122 4.26 63.96 42.57
CA PRO A 122 4.45 64.33 41.17
C PRO A 122 5.93 64.53 40.83
N GLY A 123 6.38 64.07 39.65
CA GLY A 123 7.81 64.03 39.28
C GLY A 123 8.11 64.25 37.80
N LEU A 124 8.53 65.48 37.47
CA LEU A 124 9.38 65.92 36.34
C LEU A 124 9.29 65.23 34.97
N ILE A 125 8.65 65.93 34.01
CA ILE A 125 8.94 65.78 32.58
C ILE A 125 10.33 66.37 32.28
N LYS A 126 11.34 65.52 32.04
CA LYS A 126 12.72 65.96 31.78
C LYS A 126 12.98 66.15 30.28
N ARG A 127 12.64 67.34 29.75
CA ARG A 127 13.01 67.76 28.38
C ARG A 127 14.55 67.75 28.23
N ILE A 128 15.07 66.95 27.30
CA ILE A 128 16.49 66.98 26.94
C ILE A 128 16.76 68.18 26.02
N ARG A 129 17.63 69.08 26.48
CA ARG A 129 18.09 70.25 25.72
C ARG A 129 19.26 69.85 24.80
N MET A 130 19.08 70.06 23.50
CA MET A 130 20.19 70.02 22.52
C MET A 130 21.03 71.30 22.69
N LYS A 131 22.35 71.17 22.88
CA LYS A 131 23.28 72.31 22.96
C LYS A 131 23.64 72.78 21.56
N ILE A 132 23.15 73.95 21.16
CA ILE A 132 23.65 74.70 20.00
C ILE A 132 24.62 75.76 20.52
N TYR A 133 25.90 75.65 20.16
CA TYR A 133 26.89 76.68 20.43
C TYR A 133 26.86 77.75 19.33
N TYR A 134 26.23 78.90 19.62
CA TYR A 134 26.48 80.13 18.86
C TYR A 134 27.70 80.85 19.44
N PHE A 135 28.75 81.03 18.63
CA PHE A 135 29.89 81.87 18.99
C PHE A 135 29.55 83.34 18.72
N PHE A 136 29.61 84.18 19.76
CA PHE A 136 29.12 85.56 19.71
C PHE A 136 30.30 86.52 19.44
N PHE A 137 30.39 87.09 18.24
CA PHE A 137 31.33 88.18 17.95
C PHE A 137 30.76 89.53 18.46
N PRO A 138 31.55 90.39 19.11
CA PRO A 138 31.10 91.71 19.54
C PRO A 138 30.92 92.67 18.35
N PRO A 139 29.95 93.61 18.41
CA PRO A 139 29.66 94.51 17.29
C PRO A 139 30.74 95.59 17.10
N PRO A 140 31.08 95.94 15.84
CA PRO A 140 32.01 97.05 15.56
C PRO A 140 31.38 98.41 15.87
N LYS A 141 32.21 99.36 16.31
CA LYS A 141 31.79 100.72 16.67
C LYS A 141 31.56 101.57 15.41
N MET A 142 30.47 102.32 15.38
CA MET A 142 30.22 103.34 14.35
C MET A 142 31.13 104.56 14.57
N VAL A 143 31.72 105.08 13.49
CA VAL A 143 32.43 106.35 13.43
C VAL A 143 31.82 107.15 12.27
N PRO A 144 31.49 108.45 12.42
CA PRO A 144 30.72 109.19 11.43
C PRO A 144 31.53 109.57 10.17
N ALA A 145 30.78 109.90 9.11
CA ALA A 145 31.26 109.99 7.73
C ALA A 145 32.15 111.20 7.41
N GLN A 146 32.99 111.03 6.37
CA GLN A 146 33.40 112.11 5.48
C GLN A 146 33.25 111.67 4.02
N LEU A 147 32.55 112.49 3.23
CA LEU A 147 32.49 112.38 1.77
C LEU A 147 33.75 112.99 1.18
N VAL A 148 34.52 112.21 0.43
CA VAL A 148 35.62 112.71 -0.43
C VAL A 148 35.52 112.01 -1.78
N THR A 149 35.16 112.78 -2.81
CA THR A 149 35.41 112.44 -4.21
C THR A 149 36.84 112.83 -4.56
N PRO A 150 37.58 111.95 -5.24
CA PRO A 150 38.16 112.33 -6.53
C PRO A 150 37.68 111.34 -7.61
N GLU A 151 37.20 111.80 -8.76
CA GLU A 151 37.96 112.40 -9.87
C GLU A 151 38.82 111.35 -10.58
N VAL A 152 38.54 111.16 -11.87
CA VAL A 152 39.15 110.14 -12.72
C VAL A 152 40.56 110.57 -13.09
N ASP A 153 41.54 109.66 -12.94
CA ASP A 153 42.80 109.75 -13.66
C ASP A 153 42.97 108.52 -14.55
N MET A 154 43.21 108.77 -15.83
CA MET A 154 43.39 107.77 -16.87
C MET A 154 44.84 107.86 -17.33
N ASP A 155 45.69 106.90 -16.96
CA ASP A 155 46.84 106.53 -17.80
C ASP A 155 47.55 105.25 -17.33
N ALA A 156 47.91 104.41 -18.32
CA ALA A 156 48.97 103.39 -18.29
C ALA A 156 48.82 102.19 -17.30
N VAL A 157 49.26 100.94 -17.58
CA VAL A 157 50.00 100.31 -18.69
C VAL A 157 49.38 98.92 -18.96
N SER A 158 49.43 98.45 -20.21
CA SER A 158 49.06 97.10 -20.61
C SER A 158 50.16 96.06 -20.36
N GLU A 159 49.90 94.98 -19.61
CA GLU A 159 50.60 93.68 -19.77
C GLU A 159 49.65 92.47 -19.52
N PRO A 160 49.66 91.43 -20.37
CA PRO A 160 48.92 90.18 -20.17
C PRO A 160 49.79 89.05 -19.55
N LEU A 161 49.18 87.86 -19.32
CA LEU A 161 49.76 86.53 -19.00
C LEU A 161 49.72 86.09 -17.51
N PRO A 162 49.77 84.76 -17.17
CA PRO A 162 49.75 83.56 -18.02
C PRO A 162 48.68 82.50 -17.64
N LEU A 163 48.53 81.49 -18.51
CA LEU A 163 47.61 80.33 -18.45
C LEU A 163 47.83 79.32 -17.28
N ARG A 164 48.50 79.70 -16.18
CA ARG A 164 48.86 78.75 -15.10
C ARG A 164 47.69 78.33 -14.20
N GLY A 165 46.69 79.20 -14.00
CA GLY A 165 45.52 78.87 -13.17
C GLY A 165 44.61 77.79 -13.77
N GLN A 166 44.53 77.71 -15.10
CA GLN A 166 43.73 76.70 -15.80
C GLN A 166 44.30 75.28 -15.66
N LEU A 167 45.62 75.16 -15.46
CA LEU A 167 46.29 73.86 -15.33
C LEU A 167 45.81 73.09 -14.09
N ILE A 168 45.48 73.80 -13.00
CA ILE A 168 44.89 73.20 -11.79
C ILE A 168 43.48 72.68 -12.07
N TYR A 169 42.63 73.47 -12.75
CA TYR A 169 41.27 73.03 -13.13
C TYR A 169 41.30 71.84 -14.11
N ILE A 170 42.26 71.80 -15.03
CA ILE A 170 42.47 70.67 -15.95
C ILE A 170 42.91 69.42 -15.17
N LEU A 171 43.83 69.53 -14.21
CA LEU A 171 44.25 68.41 -13.35
C LEU A 171 43.11 67.88 -12.47
N ILE A 172 42.28 68.77 -11.91
CA ILE A 172 41.08 68.39 -11.15
C ILE A 172 40.07 67.69 -12.07
N GLY A 173 39.78 68.25 -13.25
CA GLY A 173 38.90 67.64 -14.24
C GLY A 173 39.39 66.26 -14.71
N LEU A 174 40.70 66.12 -14.94
CA LEU A 174 41.33 64.84 -15.31
C LEU A 174 41.25 63.82 -14.16
N PHE A 175 41.45 64.25 -12.91
CA PHE A 175 41.28 63.38 -11.74
C PHE A 175 39.84 62.87 -11.63
N PHE A 176 38.83 63.74 -11.75
CA PHE A 176 37.43 63.32 -11.74
C PHE A 176 37.09 62.41 -12.93
N LEU A 177 37.64 62.68 -14.12
CA LEU A 177 37.43 61.84 -15.31
C LEU A 177 38.05 60.44 -15.12
N ILE A 178 39.26 60.35 -14.55
CA ILE A 178 39.89 59.08 -14.17
C ILE A 178 39.07 58.37 -13.07
N ALA A 179 38.59 59.09 -12.06
CA ALA A 179 37.79 58.53 -10.97
C ALA A 179 36.44 57.97 -11.45
N VAL A 180 35.76 58.65 -12.38
CA VAL A 180 34.50 58.18 -12.99
C VAL A 180 34.74 56.94 -13.86
N ILE A 181 35.80 56.94 -14.69
CA ILE A 181 36.18 55.75 -15.49
C ILE A 181 36.53 54.58 -14.56
N TRP A 182 37.34 54.81 -13.53
CA TRP A 182 37.69 53.79 -12.54
C TRP A 182 36.48 53.25 -11.80
N ALA A 183 35.55 54.13 -11.40
CA ALA A 183 34.32 53.74 -10.70
C ALA A 183 33.36 52.95 -11.59
N GLY A 184 33.33 53.21 -12.91
CA GLY A 184 32.54 52.45 -13.88
C GLY A 184 33.17 51.11 -14.31
N VAL A 185 34.48 50.93 -14.13
CA VAL A 185 35.18 49.66 -14.45
C VAL A 185 35.34 48.76 -13.22
N THR A 186 35.48 49.34 -12.03
CA THR A 186 35.67 48.57 -10.79
C THR A 186 34.35 47.97 -10.33
N THR A 187 34.31 46.63 -10.28
CA THR A 187 33.17 45.87 -9.77
C THR A 187 33.36 45.50 -8.30
N ILE A 188 32.26 45.55 -7.54
CA ILE A 188 32.13 45.07 -6.17
C ILE A 188 31.14 43.90 -6.20
N ASP A 189 31.43 42.85 -5.45
CA ASP A 189 30.52 41.71 -5.27
C ASP A 189 29.42 42.09 -4.27
N GLU A 190 28.15 41.99 -4.69
CA GLU A 190 27.01 42.15 -3.78
C GLU A 190 26.78 40.85 -3.02
N VAL A 191 26.60 40.94 -1.70
CA VAL A 191 26.45 39.77 -0.83
C VAL A 191 25.14 39.89 -0.05
N VAL A 192 24.20 38.99 -0.33
CA VAL A 192 22.98 38.85 0.47
C VAL A 192 23.25 37.83 1.56
N ARG A 193 23.12 38.25 2.82
CA ARG A 193 23.23 37.36 3.98
C ARG A 193 21.86 36.81 4.36
N ALA A 194 21.76 35.50 4.42
CA ALA A 194 20.58 34.77 4.89
C ALA A 194 20.96 33.84 6.07
N GLU A 195 20.06 33.73 7.04
CA GLU A 195 20.16 32.70 8.08
C GLU A 195 19.53 31.41 7.55
N GLY A 196 20.10 30.25 7.87
CA GLY A 196 19.59 28.97 7.40
C GLY A 196 19.75 27.84 8.40
N VAL A 197 19.12 26.72 8.09
CA VAL A 197 19.21 25.48 8.88
C VAL A 197 19.55 24.33 7.94
N VAL A 198 20.41 23.44 8.43
CA VAL A 198 20.74 22.18 7.77
C VAL A 198 19.52 21.25 7.77
N VAL A 199 19.12 20.78 6.58
CA VAL A 199 18.03 19.82 6.40
C VAL A 199 18.53 18.61 5.59
N PRO A 200 17.99 17.40 5.81
CA PRO A 200 18.29 16.27 4.92
C PRO A 200 17.68 16.55 3.54
N SER A 201 18.38 16.17 2.46
CA SER A 201 17.84 16.24 1.08
C SER A 201 16.61 15.36 0.91
N ASP A 202 16.63 14.23 1.62
CA ASP A 202 15.57 13.24 1.61
C ASP A 202 14.52 13.59 2.67
N ASN A 203 13.25 13.49 2.28
CA ASN A 203 12.14 13.67 3.19
C ASN A 203 12.24 12.71 4.39
N ILE A 204 11.91 13.21 5.57
CA ILE A 204 11.79 12.42 6.80
C ILE A 204 10.83 11.25 6.55
N GLN A 205 11.26 10.03 6.85
CA GLN A 205 10.45 8.84 6.61
C GLN A 205 9.52 8.59 7.80
N VAL A 206 8.23 8.84 7.58
CA VAL A 206 7.18 8.64 8.58
C VAL A 206 6.85 7.15 8.68
N VAL A 207 7.07 6.57 9.85
CA VAL A 207 6.72 5.19 10.18
C VAL A 207 5.33 5.19 10.83
N GLN A 208 4.35 4.69 10.09
CA GLN A 208 2.95 4.60 10.49
C GLN A 208 2.51 3.14 10.68
N SER A 209 1.55 2.88 11.56
CA SER A 209 0.92 1.57 11.66
C SER A 209 0.07 1.27 10.43
N ARG A 210 0.13 0.03 9.92
CA ARG A 210 -0.74 -0.42 8.81
C ARG A 210 -2.00 -1.14 9.30
N LEU A 211 -2.02 -1.57 10.54
CA LEU A 211 -3.09 -2.33 11.18
C LEU A 211 -3.43 -1.69 12.53
N PRO A 212 -4.69 -1.76 13.00
CA PRO A 212 -4.99 -1.44 14.39
C PRO A 212 -4.37 -2.51 15.32
N GLY A 213 -4.24 -2.21 16.60
CA GLY A 213 -3.86 -3.20 17.62
C GLY A 213 -3.21 -2.61 18.86
N SER A 214 -2.75 -3.49 19.75
CA SER A 214 -2.07 -3.11 21.00
C SER A 214 -0.55 -3.16 20.85
N VAL A 215 0.15 -2.13 21.30
CA VAL A 215 1.62 -2.09 21.24
C VAL A 215 2.21 -2.98 22.34
N THR A 216 2.86 -4.07 21.96
CA THR A 216 3.43 -5.06 22.89
C THR A 216 4.91 -4.81 23.19
N ASP A 217 5.70 -4.44 22.18
CA ASP A 217 7.10 -4.04 22.32
C ASP A 217 7.36 -2.70 21.63
N ILE A 218 8.17 -1.85 22.26
CA ILE A 218 8.79 -0.67 21.66
C ILE A 218 10.31 -0.88 21.77
N ARG A 219 11.01 -0.93 20.62
CA ARG A 219 12.43 -1.32 20.54
C ARG A 219 13.37 -0.17 20.17
N ILE A 220 12.84 1.05 20.11
CA ILE A 220 13.58 2.27 19.76
C ILE A 220 13.40 3.39 20.77
N LYS A 221 14.37 4.30 20.78
CA LYS A 221 14.35 5.58 21.49
C LYS A 221 14.76 6.70 20.53
N LEU A 222 14.48 7.93 20.95
CA LEU A 222 14.91 9.14 20.25
C LEU A 222 16.45 9.15 20.11
N GLY A 223 16.94 9.34 18.88
CA GLY A 223 18.38 9.36 18.57
C GLY A 223 19.02 7.98 18.32
N ASP A 224 18.28 6.88 18.42
CA ASP A 224 18.82 5.55 18.08
C ASP A 224 19.07 5.41 16.56
N LYS A 225 20.15 4.73 16.21
CA LYS A 225 20.47 4.36 14.81
C LYS A 225 19.80 3.04 14.47
N VAL A 226 19.09 3.01 13.34
CA VAL A 226 18.32 1.86 12.85
C VAL A 226 18.71 1.51 11.43
N ALA A 227 18.80 0.22 11.13
CA ALA A 227 18.97 -0.30 9.78
C ALA A 227 17.60 -0.55 9.12
N LYS A 228 17.59 -0.58 7.79
CA LYS A 228 16.42 -0.94 6.99
C LYS A 228 15.99 -2.38 7.32
N GLY A 229 14.75 -2.55 7.76
CA GLY A 229 14.19 -3.83 8.19
C GLY A 229 14.24 -4.07 9.69
N ASP A 230 14.94 -3.24 10.48
CA ASP A 230 14.94 -3.35 11.95
C ASP A 230 13.52 -3.14 12.50
N ILE A 231 13.13 -3.98 13.46
CA ILE A 231 11.80 -3.94 14.09
C ILE A 231 11.78 -2.82 15.13
N LEU A 232 10.93 -1.82 14.89
CA LEU A 232 10.80 -0.62 15.70
C LEU A 232 9.71 -0.80 16.77
N PHE A 233 8.56 -1.33 16.35
CA PHE A 233 7.40 -1.63 17.19
C PHE A 233 6.88 -3.02 16.89
N LYS A 234 6.28 -3.67 17.90
CA LYS A 234 5.48 -4.87 17.73
C LYS A 234 4.04 -4.56 18.17
N ILE A 235 3.09 -4.73 17.27
CA ILE A 235 1.67 -4.38 17.47
C ILE A 235 0.86 -5.65 17.32
N GLU A 236 0.29 -6.15 18.41
CA GLU A 236 -0.53 -7.36 18.37
C GLU A 236 -2.02 -7.02 18.36
N ASP A 237 -2.70 -7.57 17.36
CA ASP A 237 -4.15 -7.59 17.21
C ASP A 237 -4.65 -8.97 17.65
N GLU A 238 -5.45 -9.00 18.72
CA GLU A 238 -5.97 -10.23 19.31
C GLU A 238 -7.04 -10.88 18.42
N ASP A 239 -7.81 -10.08 17.67
CA ASP A 239 -8.79 -10.59 16.71
C ASP A 239 -8.08 -11.29 15.56
N VAL A 240 -6.95 -10.74 15.07
CA VAL A 240 -6.14 -11.41 14.02
C VAL A 240 -5.57 -12.74 14.51
N LYS A 241 -5.13 -12.84 15.77
CA LYS A 241 -4.67 -14.11 16.36
C LYS A 241 -5.80 -15.12 16.50
N ALA A 242 -6.94 -14.72 17.06
CA ALA A 242 -8.10 -15.58 17.24
C ALA A 242 -8.59 -16.12 15.88
N ASN A 243 -8.77 -15.24 14.90
CA ASN A 243 -9.12 -15.63 13.53
C ASN A 243 -8.09 -16.57 12.89
N PHE A 244 -6.78 -16.38 13.13
CA PHE A 244 -5.75 -17.28 12.62
C PHE A 244 -5.86 -18.67 13.25
N ALA A 245 -6.02 -18.75 14.57
CA ALA A 245 -6.20 -20.02 15.28
C ALA A 245 -7.48 -20.77 14.83
N ASP A 246 -8.60 -20.06 14.71
CA ASP A 246 -9.87 -20.63 14.27
C ASP A 246 -9.82 -21.15 12.82
N ASN A 247 -9.20 -20.39 11.90
CA ASN A 247 -9.03 -20.84 10.52
C ASN A 247 -8.05 -22.03 10.44
N GLU A 248 -7.01 -22.09 11.26
CA GLU A 248 -6.10 -23.24 11.27
C GLU A 248 -6.79 -24.51 11.80
N ILE A 249 -7.63 -24.40 12.82
CA ILE A 249 -8.49 -25.52 13.29
C ILE A 249 -9.44 -25.96 12.17
N GLN A 250 -10.12 -25.02 11.50
CA GLN A 250 -11.00 -25.34 10.37
C GLN A 250 -10.25 -26.03 9.23
N ARG A 251 -9.02 -25.58 8.93
CA ARG A 251 -8.17 -26.18 7.89
C ARG A 251 -7.77 -27.61 8.24
N LEU A 252 -7.29 -27.84 9.46
CA LEU A 252 -6.86 -29.17 9.92
C LEU A 252 -8.04 -30.16 9.95
N THR A 253 -9.23 -29.72 10.38
CA THR A 253 -10.45 -30.52 10.30
C THR A 253 -10.81 -30.85 8.85
N ALA A 254 -10.84 -29.85 7.95
CA ALA A 254 -11.12 -30.09 6.53
C ALA A 254 -10.10 -31.06 5.88
N LEU A 255 -8.82 -30.99 6.27
CA LEU A 255 -7.78 -31.92 5.80
C LEU A 255 -8.03 -33.36 6.31
N ALA A 256 -8.49 -33.54 7.56
CA ALA A 256 -8.90 -34.85 8.07
C ALA A 256 -10.14 -35.39 7.33
N SER A 257 -11.15 -34.55 7.11
CA SER A 257 -12.33 -34.89 6.30
C SER A 257 -11.95 -35.29 4.87
N ILE A 258 -10.97 -34.60 4.24
CA ILE A 258 -10.43 -34.95 2.91
C ILE A 258 -9.82 -36.35 2.92
N GLN A 259 -8.99 -36.70 3.91
CA GLN A 259 -8.39 -38.04 3.98
C GLN A 259 -9.45 -39.14 4.13
N ARG A 260 -10.50 -38.92 4.94
CA ARG A 260 -11.64 -39.85 4.99
C ARG A 260 -12.35 -39.97 3.64
N LEU A 261 -12.70 -38.84 3.02
CA LEU A 261 -13.47 -38.81 1.79
C LEU A 261 -12.70 -39.38 0.59
N GLU A 262 -11.37 -39.23 0.56
CA GLU A 262 -10.49 -39.90 -0.41
C GLU A 262 -10.51 -41.43 -0.23
N ALA A 263 -10.49 -41.92 1.01
CA ALA A 263 -10.62 -43.35 1.30
C ALA A 263 -12.02 -43.91 0.93
N GLU A 264 -13.09 -43.19 1.25
CA GLU A 264 -14.47 -43.56 0.88
C GLU A 264 -14.69 -43.58 -0.64
N ALA A 265 -14.21 -42.56 -1.36
CA ALA A 265 -14.31 -42.49 -2.83
C ALA A 265 -13.53 -43.62 -3.52
N GLN A 266 -12.35 -43.98 -3.00
CA GLN A 266 -11.55 -45.10 -3.49
C GLN A 266 -12.11 -46.48 -3.07
N GLY A 267 -13.06 -46.54 -2.13
CA GLY A 267 -13.60 -47.78 -1.60
C GLY A 267 -12.61 -48.57 -0.72
N LEU A 268 -11.71 -47.88 -0.01
CA LEU A 268 -10.78 -48.52 0.92
C LEU A 268 -11.51 -49.00 2.19
N SER A 269 -11.13 -50.17 2.70
CA SER A 269 -11.70 -50.74 3.94
C SER A 269 -11.10 -50.17 5.22
N GLU A 270 -9.89 -49.58 5.13
CA GLU A 270 -9.13 -49.03 6.25
C GLU A 270 -8.74 -47.58 5.94
N LEU A 271 -8.77 -46.73 6.97
CA LEU A 271 -8.40 -45.32 6.88
C LEU A 271 -6.97 -45.13 7.41
N ASN A 272 -6.08 -44.58 6.57
CA ASN A 272 -4.70 -44.30 6.94
C ASN A 272 -4.50 -42.78 7.09
N MET A 273 -4.35 -42.31 8.32
CA MET A 273 -4.18 -40.89 8.64
C MET A 273 -2.68 -40.53 8.76
N PRO A 274 -2.21 -39.45 8.09
CA PRO A 274 -0.81 -39.05 8.18
C PRO A 274 -0.37 -38.64 9.61
N ASP A 275 0.77 -39.16 10.06
CA ASP A 275 1.41 -38.88 11.36
C ASP A 275 1.41 -37.40 11.82
N TRP A 276 1.60 -36.48 10.87
CA TRP A 276 1.66 -35.04 11.15
C TRP A 276 0.27 -34.48 11.49
N LEU A 277 -0.79 -34.99 10.86
CA LEU A 277 -2.17 -34.57 11.06
C LEU A 277 -2.71 -35.11 12.39
N VAL A 278 -2.38 -36.38 12.71
CA VAL A 278 -2.66 -36.99 14.03
C VAL A 278 -2.06 -36.17 15.18
N LYS A 279 -0.86 -35.60 14.99
CA LYS A 279 -0.20 -34.75 15.98
C LYS A 279 -0.76 -33.33 16.02
N ALA A 280 -1.20 -32.78 14.89
CA ALA A 280 -1.70 -31.41 14.79
C ALA A 280 -3.15 -31.27 15.28
N ALA A 281 -4.03 -32.22 14.94
CA ALA A 281 -5.46 -32.18 15.27
C ALA A 281 -5.99 -33.57 15.70
N PRO A 282 -5.52 -34.13 16.84
CA PRO A 282 -5.87 -35.48 17.29
C PRO A 282 -7.39 -35.68 17.51
N GLU A 283 -8.11 -34.63 17.91
CA GLU A 283 -9.56 -34.69 18.13
C GLU A 283 -10.34 -34.77 16.81
N ALA A 284 -9.98 -33.95 15.81
CA ALA A 284 -10.62 -33.99 14.49
C ALA A 284 -10.37 -35.33 13.78
N VAL A 285 -9.14 -35.85 13.85
CA VAL A 285 -8.80 -37.16 13.28
C VAL A 285 -9.64 -38.28 13.90
N ARG A 286 -9.74 -38.34 15.24
CA ARG A 286 -10.57 -39.33 15.95
C ARG A 286 -12.05 -39.25 15.55
N GLN A 287 -12.59 -38.04 15.41
CA GLN A 287 -13.98 -37.85 14.97
C GLN A 287 -14.20 -38.38 13.53
N GLU A 288 -13.27 -38.10 12.62
CA GLU A 288 -13.34 -38.60 11.24
C GLU A 288 -13.16 -40.14 11.17
N GLU A 289 -12.29 -40.72 12.01
CA GLU A 289 -12.16 -42.19 12.14
C GLU A 289 -13.46 -42.85 12.63
N GLU A 290 -14.13 -42.25 13.63
CA GLU A 290 -15.43 -42.73 14.12
C GLU A 290 -16.53 -42.62 13.05
N VAL A 291 -16.57 -41.52 12.30
CA VAL A 291 -17.49 -41.31 11.18
C VAL A 291 -17.25 -42.32 10.05
N PHE A 292 -15.99 -42.54 9.66
CA PHE A 292 -15.60 -43.54 8.66
C PHE A 292 -16.04 -44.94 9.06
N ALA A 293 -15.68 -45.36 10.28
CA ALA A 293 -16.05 -46.67 10.81
C ALA A 293 -17.57 -46.85 10.93
N SER A 294 -18.32 -45.78 11.21
CA SER A 294 -19.79 -45.78 11.23
C SER A 294 -20.38 -45.94 9.82
N ARG A 295 -19.94 -45.12 8.86
CA ARG A 295 -20.40 -45.16 7.45
C ARG A 295 -20.08 -46.49 6.78
N ASN A 296 -18.87 -47.04 6.96
CA ASN A 296 -18.49 -48.32 6.40
C ASN A 296 -19.32 -49.48 6.98
N ARG A 297 -19.61 -49.47 8.29
CA ARG A 297 -20.54 -50.44 8.91
C ARG A 297 -21.97 -50.32 8.37
N ALA A 298 -22.46 -49.12 8.10
CA ALA A 298 -23.78 -48.92 7.52
C ALA A 298 -23.86 -49.47 6.09
N LEU A 299 -22.86 -49.16 5.26
CA LEU A 299 -22.72 -49.68 3.89
C LEU A 299 -22.64 -51.22 3.87
N GLU A 300 -21.82 -51.80 4.74
CA GLU A 300 -21.70 -53.26 4.93
C GLU A 300 -23.06 -53.89 5.25
N ASN A 301 -23.78 -53.34 6.24
CA ASN A 301 -25.08 -53.87 6.64
C ASN A 301 -26.12 -53.82 5.50
N GLU A 302 -26.20 -52.72 4.75
CA GLU A 302 -27.12 -52.62 3.60
C GLU A 302 -26.71 -53.60 2.49
N ARG A 303 -25.41 -53.75 2.21
CA ARG A 303 -24.89 -54.71 1.23
C ARG A 303 -25.28 -56.14 1.59
N GLN A 304 -25.12 -56.55 2.85
CA GLN A 304 -25.49 -57.88 3.34
C GLN A 304 -27.01 -58.14 3.23
N VAL A 305 -27.84 -57.14 3.49
CA VAL A 305 -29.31 -57.27 3.30
C VAL A 305 -29.67 -57.52 1.82
N ILE A 306 -29.03 -56.82 0.88
CA ILE A 306 -29.27 -57.04 -0.56
C ILE A 306 -28.75 -58.42 -1.00
N ILE A 307 -27.56 -58.82 -0.56
CA ILE A 307 -27.00 -60.15 -0.84
C ILE A 307 -27.95 -61.26 -0.33
N GLN A 308 -28.49 -61.13 0.88
CA GLN A 308 -29.41 -62.13 1.42
C GLN A 308 -30.73 -62.22 0.63
N GLN A 309 -31.20 -61.10 0.04
CA GLN A 309 -32.34 -61.08 -0.88
C GLN A 309 -32.02 -61.76 -2.21
N ILE A 310 -30.84 -61.49 -2.79
CA ILE A 310 -30.32 -62.15 -4.00
C ILE A 310 -30.27 -63.67 -3.82
N GLU A 311 -29.68 -64.18 -2.74
CA GLU A 311 -29.65 -65.62 -2.42
C GLU A 311 -31.04 -66.25 -2.25
N THR A 312 -32.01 -65.47 -1.77
CA THR A 312 -33.38 -65.94 -1.57
C THR A 312 -34.14 -66.03 -2.89
N LEU A 313 -33.95 -65.05 -3.78
CA LEU A 313 -34.48 -65.08 -5.15
C LEU A 313 -33.85 -66.19 -5.99
N GLN A 314 -32.53 -66.42 -5.88
CA GLN A 314 -31.85 -67.54 -6.54
C GLN A 314 -32.45 -68.90 -6.13
N ARG A 315 -32.64 -69.12 -4.82
CA ARG A 315 -33.32 -70.34 -4.32
C ARG A 315 -34.75 -70.47 -4.81
N ALA A 316 -35.51 -69.37 -4.91
CA ALA A 316 -36.87 -69.40 -5.46
C ALA A 316 -36.88 -69.81 -6.95
N ILE A 317 -35.97 -69.25 -7.75
CA ILE A 317 -35.79 -69.60 -9.17
C ILE A 317 -35.44 -71.09 -9.34
N ASP A 318 -34.56 -71.63 -8.50
CA ASP A 318 -34.16 -73.05 -8.58
C ASP A 318 -35.32 -74.00 -8.19
N VAL A 319 -36.16 -73.61 -7.23
CA VAL A 319 -37.41 -74.33 -6.92
C VAL A 319 -38.36 -74.28 -8.11
N GLN A 320 -38.65 -73.10 -8.66
CA GLN A 320 -39.57 -72.92 -9.79
C GLN A 320 -39.10 -73.69 -11.05
N LYS A 321 -37.80 -73.68 -11.36
CA LYS A 321 -37.21 -74.49 -12.45
C LYS A 321 -37.33 -75.99 -12.19
N SER A 322 -37.21 -76.42 -10.93
CA SER A 322 -37.39 -77.83 -10.57
C SER A 322 -38.85 -78.26 -10.74
N GLU A 323 -39.80 -77.41 -10.34
CA GLU A 323 -41.24 -77.63 -10.57
C GLU A 323 -41.60 -77.64 -12.06
N GLU A 324 -41.05 -76.71 -12.86
CA GLU A 324 -41.18 -76.70 -14.32
C GLU A 324 -40.67 -78.01 -14.93
N SER A 325 -39.47 -78.46 -14.52
CA SER A 325 -38.88 -79.71 -14.99
C SER A 325 -39.76 -80.93 -14.69
N LEU A 326 -40.25 -81.05 -13.46
CA LEU A 326 -41.17 -82.13 -13.06
C LEU A 326 -42.49 -82.08 -13.84
N ALA A 327 -43.06 -80.89 -14.03
CA ALA A 327 -44.28 -80.71 -14.82
C ALA A 327 -44.06 -81.04 -16.31
N ARG A 328 -42.89 -80.72 -16.88
CA ARG A 328 -42.51 -81.10 -18.25
C ARG A 328 -42.30 -82.61 -18.41
N VAL A 329 -41.72 -83.29 -17.43
CA VAL A 329 -41.62 -84.76 -17.41
C VAL A 329 -43.00 -85.40 -17.36
N GLN A 330 -43.91 -84.91 -16.50
CA GLN A 330 -45.28 -85.39 -16.44
C GLN A 330 -46.05 -85.12 -17.75
N LEU A 331 -45.85 -83.94 -18.36
CA LEU A 331 -46.42 -83.59 -19.66
C LEU A 331 -45.98 -84.58 -20.75
N ALA A 332 -44.69 -84.91 -20.83
CA ALA A 332 -44.16 -85.86 -21.80
C ALA A 332 -44.71 -87.28 -21.64
N GLN A 333 -44.97 -87.73 -20.40
CA GLN A 333 -45.63 -89.02 -20.14
C GLN A 333 -47.08 -89.01 -20.62
N ILE A 334 -47.82 -87.93 -20.38
CA ILE A 334 -49.20 -87.75 -20.85
C ILE A 334 -49.25 -87.63 -22.38
N ASP A 335 -48.25 -86.99 -22.99
CA ASP A 335 -48.10 -86.89 -24.45
C ASP A 335 -47.95 -88.27 -25.10
N GLN A 336 -47.10 -89.13 -24.53
CA GLN A 336 -46.95 -90.54 -24.94
C GLN A 336 -48.24 -91.36 -24.74
N GLU A 337 -48.92 -91.20 -23.59
CA GLU A 337 -50.23 -91.83 -23.33
C GLU A 337 -51.26 -91.40 -24.38
N ARG A 338 -51.28 -90.11 -24.75
CA ARG A 338 -52.19 -89.55 -25.76
C ARG A 338 -51.91 -90.10 -27.15
N ASP A 339 -50.64 -90.22 -27.55
CA ASP A 339 -50.28 -90.72 -28.87
C ASP A 339 -50.61 -92.21 -29.06
N ILE A 340 -50.72 -92.97 -27.95
CA ILE A 340 -51.23 -94.35 -27.94
C ILE A 340 -52.77 -94.38 -27.95
N ILE A 341 -53.44 -93.61 -27.09
CA ILE A 341 -54.90 -93.68 -26.91
C ILE A 341 -55.68 -93.02 -28.05
N LYS A 342 -55.18 -91.91 -28.61
CA LYS A 342 -55.83 -91.17 -29.71
C LYS A 342 -56.16 -92.05 -30.93
N PRO A 343 -55.25 -92.84 -31.51
CA PRO A 343 -55.59 -93.73 -32.62
C PRO A 343 -56.62 -94.81 -32.22
N LEU A 344 -56.54 -95.37 -31.01
CA LEU A 344 -57.51 -96.37 -30.52
C LEU A 344 -58.93 -95.82 -30.41
N VAL A 345 -59.08 -94.57 -29.95
CA VAL A 345 -60.37 -93.85 -29.95
C VAL A 345 -60.86 -93.59 -31.37
N THR A 346 -60.00 -93.20 -32.31
CA THR A 346 -60.41 -93.01 -33.72
C THR A 346 -60.80 -94.31 -34.43
N ALA A 347 -60.22 -95.44 -34.03
CA ALA A 347 -60.60 -96.78 -34.51
C ALA A 347 -61.88 -97.32 -33.84
N GLY A 348 -62.44 -96.62 -32.83
CA GLY A 348 -63.63 -97.02 -32.10
C GLY A 348 -63.40 -98.12 -31.05
N HIS A 349 -62.14 -98.39 -30.68
CA HIS A 349 -61.78 -99.42 -29.70
C HIS A 349 -61.76 -98.91 -28.25
N GLU A 350 -61.76 -97.59 -28.04
CA GLU A 350 -61.72 -96.93 -26.73
C GLU A 350 -62.75 -95.78 -26.66
N PRO A 351 -63.44 -95.54 -25.52
CA PRO A 351 -64.45 -94.48 -25.43
C PRO A 351 -63.85 -93.07 -25.58
N LYS A 352 -64.55 -92.19 -26.31
CA LYS A 352 -64.14 -90.77 -26.50
C LYS A 352 -63.87 -90.01 -25.19
N LEU A 353 -64.53 -90.40 -24.09
CA LEU A 353 -64.32 -89.81 -22.76
C LEU A 353 -62.87 -90.00 -22.26
N ALA A 354 -62.21 -91.11 -22.60
CA ALA A 354 -60.82 -91.34 -22.23
C ALA A 354 -59.89 -90.27 -22.83
N LEU A 355 -60.07 -89.96 -24.13
CA LEU A 355 -59.31 -88.90 -24.80
C LEU A 355 -59.60 -87.51 -24.21
N ILE A 356 -60.86 -87.18 -23.90
CA ILE A 356 -61.22 -85.88 -23.30
C ILE A 356 -60.54 -85.70 -21.92
N ASN A 357 -60.59 -86.73 -21.07
CA ASN A 357 -59.95 -86.69 -19.75
C ASN A 357 -58.42 -86.58 -19.86
N LEU A 358 -57.83 -87.24 -20.87
CA LEU A 358 -56.41 -87.20 -21.15
C LEU A 358 -55.97 -85.84 -21.72
N GLU A 359 -56.79 -85.22 -22.56
CA GLU A 359 -56.60 -83.84 -23.03
C GLU A 359 -56.70 -82.83 -21.88
N SER A 360 -57.63 -82.99 -20.92
CA SER A 360 -57.68 -82.15 -19.70
C SER A 360 -56.39 -82.28 -18.89
N ARG A 361 -55.96 -83.53 -18.59
CA ARG A 361 -54.69 -83.81 -17.89
C ARG A 361 -53.48 -83.20 -18.59
N TYR A 362 -53.46 -83.24 -19.93
CA TYR A 362 -52.41 -82.63 -20.74
C TYR A 362 -52.38 -81.10 -20.59
N GLN A 363 -53.54 -80.44 -20.71
CA GLN A 363 -53.64 -78.98 -20.54
C GLN A 363 -53.31 -78.55 -19.09
N GLU A 364 -53.71 -79.32 -18.08
CA GLU A 364 -53.36 -79.09 -16.68
C GLU A 364 -51.85 -79.26 -16.40
N ALA A 365 -51.18 -80.22 -17.05
CA ALA A 365 -49.73 -80.39 -16.94
C ALA A 365 -48.98 -79.29 -17.70
N LEU A 366 -49.44 -78.91 -18.90
CA LEU A 366 -48.88 -77.82 -19.69
C LEU A 366 -49.01 -76.47 -18.97
N GLY A 367 -50.21 -76.19 -18.43
CA GLY A 367 -50.47 -74.98 -17.65
C GLY A 367 -49.62 -74.87 -16.39
N ARG A 368 -49.39 -75.99 -15.68
CA ARG A 368 -48.45 -76.03 -14.55
C ARG A 368 -47.01 -75.77 -14.97
N ALA A 369 -46.54 -76.39 -16.05
CA ALA A 369 -45.17 -76.18 -16.55
C ALA A 369 -44.94 -74.72 -16.99
N GLU A 370 -45.86 -74.14 -17.76
CA GLU A 370 -45.71 -72.76 -18.22
C GLU A 370 -45.91 -71.75 -17.09
N LYS A 371 -46.76 -72.03 -16.09
CA LYS A 371 -46.85 -71.21 -14.88
C LYS A 371 -45.52 -71.17 -14.12
N ALA A 372 -44.94 -72.33 -13.80
CA ALA A 372 -43.67 -72.41 -13.07
C ALA A 372 -42.53 -71.71 -13.84
N ARG A 373 -42.51 -71.83 -15.17
CA ARG A 373 -41.60 -71.11 -16.07
C ARG A 373 -41.76 -69.59 -15.98
N LEU A 374 -42.99 -69.08 -16.03
CA LEU A 374 -43.28 -67.65 -15.95
C LEU A 374 -42.90 -67.08 -14.57
N GLU A 375 -43.13 -67.84 -13.50
CA GLU A 375 -42.69 -67.49 -12.15
C GLU A 375 -41.14 -67.43 -12.06
N ALA A 376 -40.43 -68.40 -12.65
CA ALA A 376 -38.96 -68.36 -12.75
C ALA A 376 -38.42 -67.16 -13.55
N ILE A 377 -39.10 -66.76 -14.64
CA ILE A 377 -38.76 -65.56 -15.42
C ILE A 377 -39.01 -64.28 -14.60
N HIS A 378 -40.10 -64.25 -13.83
CA HIS A 378 -40.43 -63.11 -12.97
C HIS A 378 -39.39 -62.93 -11.86
N SER A 379 -39.12 -63.98 -11.08
CA SER A 379 -38.09 -63.93 -10.02
C SER A 379 -36.68 -63.69 -10.57
N GLY A 380 -36.38 -64.16 -11.80
CA GLY A 380 -35.14 -63.78 -12.50
C GLY A 380 -35.04 -62.29 -12.85
N SER A 381 -36.16 -61.64 -13.17
CA SER A 381 -36.21 -60.18 -13.40
C SER A 381 -36.08 -59.37 -12.11
N GLU A 382 -36.61 -59.90 -11.00
CA GLU A 382 -36.42 -59.32 -9.66
C GLU A 382 -34.96 -59.45 -9.21
N LEU A 383 -34.35 -60.62 -9.40
CA LEU A 383 -32.93 -60.88 -9.13
C LEU A 383 -32.04 -59.86 -9.85
N MET A 384 -32.21 -59.70 -11.17
CA MET A 384 -31.48 -58.72 -11.98
C MET A 384 -31.73 -57.26 -11.56
N THR A 385 -32.79 -57.00 -10.80
CA THR A 385 -33.08 -55.67 -10.22
C THR A 385 -32.38 -55.49 -8.87
N GLN A 386 -32.29 -56.53 -8.03
CA GLN A 386 -31.48 -56.47 -6.80
C GLN A 386 -29.97 -56.46 -7.09
N GLU A 387 -29.50 -57.18 -8.11
CA GLU A 387 -28.10 -57.12 -8.57
C GLU A 387 -27.72 -55.71 -9.05
N ARG A 388 -28.59 -55.06 -9.84
CA ARG A 388 -28.40 -53.64 -10.21
C ARG A 388 -28.48 -52.70 -9.01
N ARG A 389 -29.29 -53.02 -7.99
CA ARG A 389 -29.37 -52.23 -6.75
C ARG A 389 -28.08 -52.34 -5.93
N LEU A 390 -27.44 -53.51 -5.91
CA LEU A 390 -26.15 -53.74 -5.27
C LEU A 390 -25.05 -52.88 -5.90
N ASP A 391 -24.94 -52.89 -7.23
CA ASP A 391 -24.01 -52.03 -7.98
C ASP A 391 -24.33 -50.53 -7.80
N SER A 392 -25.63 -50.18 -7.78
CA SER A 392 -26.10 -48.81 -7.50
C SER A 392 -25.73 -48.35 -6.09
N LEU A 393 -25.70 -49.24 -5.09
CA LEU A 393 -25.35 -48.88 -3.71
C LEU A 393 -23.88 -48.42 -3.62
N GLU A 394 -22.96 -49.18 -4.19
CA GLU A 394 -21.53 -48.85 -4.17
C GLU A 394 -21.20 -47.61 -5.02
N THR A 395 -21.80 -47.50 -6.21
CA THR A 395 -21.60 -46.32 -7.08
C THR A 395 -22.17 -45.05 -6.48
N ASN A 396 -23.36 -45.09 -5.87
CA ASN A 396 -23.92 -43.93 -5.17
C ASN A 396 -23.11 -43.54 -3.92
N PHE A 397 -22.59 -44.52 -3.16
CA PHE A 397 -21.74 -44.23 -2.00
C PHE A 397 -20.44 -43.52 -2.43
N ARG A 398 -19.79 -43.98 -3.50
CA ARG A 398 -18.60 -43.30 -4.05
C ARG A 398 -18.93 -41.92 -4.61
N ALA A 399 -20.06 -41.76 -5.30
CA ALA A 399 -20.48 -40.46 -5.84
C ALA A 399 -20.81 -39.43 -4.72
N ASP A 400 -21.43 -39.84 -3.61
CA ASP A 400 -21.62 -39.02 -2.41
C ASP A 400 -20.27 -38.61 -1.80
N ALA A 401 -19.32 -39.54 -1.70
CA ALA A 401 -17.98 -39.27 -1.20
C ALA A 401 -17.19 -38.31 -2.12
N GLU A 402 -17.21 -38.51 -3.44
CA GLU A 402 -16.55 -37.63 -4.42
C GLU A 402 -17.14 -36.21 -4.42
N THR A 403 -18.47 -36.08 -4.33
CA THR A 403 -19.14 -34.77 -4.29
C THR A 403 -18.70 -33.99 -3.04
N ARG A 404 -18.77 -34.63 -1.86
CA ARG A 404 -18.31 -34.05 -0.59
C ARG A 404 -16.81 -33.78 -0.60
N LEU A 405 -16.00 -34.60 -1.28
CA LEU A 405 -14.56 -34.41 -1.40
C LEU A 405 -14.24 -33.12 -2.17
N ILE A 406 -14.97 -32.85 -3.25
CA ILE A 406 -14.83 -31.61 -4.03
C ILE A 406 -15.23 -30.41 -3.17
N GLU A 407 -16.38 -30.46 -2.49
CA GLU A 407 -16.83 -29.40 -1.56
C GLU A 407 -15.81 -29.13 -0.44
N THR A 408 -15.30 -30.19 0.19
CA THR A 408 -14.34 -30.08 1.30
C THR A 408 -12.97 -29.58 0.82
N ARG A 409 -12.52 -29.97 -0.38
CA ARG A 409 -11.30 -29.42 -1.01
C ARG A 409 -11.45 -27.94 -1.34
N MET A 410 -12.62 -27.50 -1.82
CA MET A 410 -12.89 -26.07 -2.04
C MET A 410 -12.87 -25.30 -0.70
N LEU A 411 -13.47 -25.85 0.36
CA LEU A 411 -13.41 -25.26 1.70
C LEU A 411 -11.97 -25.17 2.22
N ALA A 412 -11.19 -26.25 2.12
CA ALA A 412 -9.79 -26.27 2.54
C ALA A 412 -8.94 -25.23 1.79
N ALA A 413 -9.11 -25.11 0.46
CA ALA A 413 -8.43 -24.10 -0.35
C ALA A 413 -8.85 -22.66 0.01
N GLN A 414 -10.14 -22.44 0.33
CA GLN A 414 -10.63 -21.15 0.80
C GLN A 414 -10.02 -20.79 2.17
N THR A 415 -9.95 -21.74 3.09
CA THR A 415 -9.38 -21.53 4.44
C THR A 415 -7.85 -21.35 4.39
N GLU A 416 -7.13 -22.09 3.54
CA GLU A 416 -5.70 -21.86 3.28
C GLU A 416 -5.45 -20.44 2.76
N SER A 417 -6.24 -19.96 1.79
CA SER A 417 -6.11 -18.59 1.27
C SER A 417 -6.43 -17.51 2.34
N ARG A 418 -7.39 -17.77 3.24
CA ARG A 418 -7.62 -16.91 4.43
C ARG A 418 -6.43 -16.94 5.39
N LEU A 419 -5.82 -18.09 5.62
CA LEU A 419 -4.65 -18.24 6.47
C LEU A 419 -3.43 -17.53 5.89
N GLU A 420 -3.18 -17.60 4.58
CA GLU A 420 -2.13 -16.80 3.92
C GLU A 420 -2.35 -15.29 4.14
N ALA A 421 -3.60 -14.81 3.99
CA ALA A 421 -3.94 -13.41 4.24
C ALA A 421 -3.78 -13.01 5.71
N LEU A 422 -4.19 -13.86 6.66
CA LEU A 422 -4.01 -13.65 8.10
C LEU A 422 -2.54 -13.74 8.51
N GLN A 423 -1.77 -14.68 7.98
CA GLN A 423 -0.32 -14.79 8.14
C GLN A 423 0.38 -13.52 7.64
N GLY A 424 -0.08 -12.96 6.51
CA GLY A 424 0.37 -11.66 5.99
C GLY A 424 0.04 -10.48 6.92
N LYS A 425 -1.10 -10.51 7.64
CA LYS A 425 -1.40 -9.54 8.71
C LYS A 425 -0.49 -9.76 9.93
N VAL A 426 -0.29 -11.01 10.35
CA VAL A 426 0.62 -11.37 11.46
C VAL A 426 2.05 -10.91 11.17
N GLN A 427 2.55 -11.03 9.94
CA GLN A 427 3.87 -10.49 9.58
C GLN A 427 3.94 -8.95 9.58
N GLN A 428 2.79 -8.27 9.44
CA GLN A 428 2.66 -6.80 9.52
C GLN A 428 2.46 -6.28 10.95
N THR A 429 2.38 -7.16 11.96
CA THR A 429 2.47 -6.77 13.39
C THR A 429 3.84 -6.19 13.74
N GLU A 430 4.89 -6.59 13.02
CA GLU A 430 6.23 -6.06 13.17
C GLU A 430 6.41 -4.81 12.29
N VAL A 431 6.34 -3.62 12.90
CA VAL A 431 6.59 -2.37 12.21
C VAL A 431 8.10 -2.17 12.07
N LYS A 432 8.58 -2.10 10.83
CA LYS A 432 10.02 -2.11 10.47
C LYS A 432 10.47 -0.78 9.87
N SER A 433 11.74 -0.41 10.05
CA SER A 433 12.29 0.79 9.42
C SER A 433 12.36 0.63 7.88
N PRO A 434 11.86 1.61 7.09
CA PRO A 434 11.95 1.57 5.63
C PRO A 434 13.37 1.89 5.10
N VAL A 435 14.22 2.53 5.91
CA VAL A 435 15.54 3.07 5.53
C VAL A 435 16.59 2.86 6.62
N ASN A 436 17.87 2.94 6.25
CA ASN A 436 18.97 3.09 7.22
C ASN A 436 18.98 4.54 7.72
N GLY A 437 18.92 4.79 9.02
CA GLY A 437 18.74 6.14 9.54
C GLY A 437 18.88 6.30 11.04
N THR A 438 18.51 7.48 11.53
CA THR A 438 18.41 7.80 12.95
C THR A 438 16.98 8.19 13.29
N VAL A 439 16.47 7.74 14.44
CA VAL A 439 15.11 8.06 14.91
C VAL A 439 15.05 9.51 15.35
N SER A 440 14.26 10.32 14.63
CA SER A 440 14.10 11.77 14.84
C SER A 440 12.94 12.13 15.77
N ALA A 441 11.89 11.31 15.78
CA ALA A 441 10.77 11.46 16.71
C ALA A 441 10.16 10.08 17.02
N VAL A 442 9.64 9.93 18.24
CA VAL A 442 8.84 8.78 18.66
C VAL A 442 7.54 9.35 19.21
N HIS A 443 6.46 9.18 18.46
CA HIS A 443 5.14 9.73 18.78
C HIS A 443 4.34 8.82 19.71
N PHE A 444 4.63 7.52 19.72
CA PHE A 444 3.97 6.54 20.59
C PHE A 444 4.96 5.88 21.55
N THR A 445 4.73 6.01 22.86
CA THR A 445 5.65 5.56 23.92
C THR A 445 5.01 4.61 24.95
N THR A 446 3.70 4.37 24.86
CA THR A 446 2.94 3.60 25.86
C THR A 446 2.82 2.13 25.47
N ILE A 447 3.54 1.24 26.16
CA ILE A 447 3.33 -0.21 26.03
C ILE A 447 1.94 -0.56 26.58
N GLY A 448 1.20 -1.42 25.86
CA GLY A 448 -0.20 -1.75 26.12
C GLY A 448 -1.20 -0.71 25.61
N GLY A 449 -0.75 0.41 25.04
CA GLY A 449 -1.61 1.37 24.36
C GLY A 449 -2.15 0.81 23.04
N VAL A 450 -3.39 1.19 22.70
CA VAL A 450 -4.01 0.86 21.41
C VAL A 450 -3.63 1.90 20.37
N VAL A 451 -3.35 1.46 19.14
CA VAL A 451 -3.07 2.30 17.98
C VAL A 451 -4.03 1.99 16.84
N ASP A 452 -4.45 3.03 16.12
CA ASP A 452 -5.29 2.92 14.93
C ASP A 452 -4.47 2.67 13.65
N ALA A 453 -5.14 2.18 12.61
CA ALA A 453 -4.54 2.09 11.28
C ALA A 453 -4.23 3.48 10.71
N GLY A 454 -3.02 3.70 10.22
CA GLY A 454 -2.52 5.00 9.77
C GLY A 454 -1.95 5.90 10.88
N ALA A 455 -2.01 5.49 12.15
CA ALA A 455 -1.40 6.25 13.24
C ALA A 455 0.13 6.34 13.06
N VAL A 456 0.68 7.56 13.20
CA VAL A 456 2.13 7.80 13.12
C VAL A 456 2.79 7.36 14.42
N LEU A 457 3.80 6.50 14.33
CA LEU A 457 4.49 5.90 15.48
C LEU A 457 5.87 6.52 15.71
N ALA A 458 6.63 6.73 14.63
CA ALA A 458 7.98 7.30 14.68
C ALA A 458 8.38 7.95 13.35
N GLU A 459 9.46 8.72 13.39
CA GLU A 459 10.08 9.35 12.22
C GLU A 459 11.55 8.95 12.13
N VAL A 460 12.00 8.56 10.93
CA VAL A 460 13.39 8.14 10.67
C VAL A 460 14.02 9.05 9.62
N VAL A 461 15.16 9.66 9.95
CA VAL A 461 15.96 10.47 9.03
C VAL A 461 17.05 9.58 8.41
N PRO A 462 17.14 9.47 7.06
CA PRO A 462 18.15 8.63 6.41
C PRO A 462 19.59 9.05 6.76
N ALA A 463 20.47 8.07 6.97
CA ALA A 463 21.86 8.33 7.35
C ALA A 463 22.76 8.73 6.16
N GLU A 464 22.34 8.42 4.92
CA GLU A 464 23.06 8.69 3.68
C GLU A 464 22.43 9.84 2.86
N ALA A 465 21.46 10.58 3.44
CA ALA A 465 20.87 11.73 2.77
C ALA A 465 21.97 12.78 2.47
N GLU A 466 22.00 13.28 1.23
CA GLU A 466 22.79 14.46 0.94
C GLU A 466 22.29 15.61 1.84
N VAL A 467 23.19 16.47 2.29
CA VAL A 467 22.81 17.52 3.22
C VAL A 467 22.59 18.82 2.45
N THR A 468 21.36 19.29 2.45
CA THR A 468 20.99 20.60 1.87
C THR A 468 20.76 21.62 2.98
N ILE A 469 20.75 22.89 2.60
CA ILE A 469 20.52 23.99 3.52
C ILE A 469 19.27 24.73 3.09
N GLU A 470 18.34 24.88 4.02
CA GLU A 470 17.19 25.76 3.88
C GLU A 470 17.56 27.13 4.44
N ALA A 471 17.83 28.10 3.56
CA ALA A 471 18.11 29.49 3.93
C ALA A 471 16.86 30.37 3.82
N GLN A 472 16.72 31.30 4.75
CA GLN A 472 15.63 32.27 4.85
C GLN A 472 16.09 33.60 4.25
N VAL A 473 15.72 33.82 2.98
CA VAL A 473 16.05 35.05 2.25
C VAL A 473 14.97 36.10 2.51
N MET A 474 15.35 37.29 2.97
CA MET A 474 14.39 38.37 3.24
C MET A 474 13.69 38.84 1.96
N THR A 475 12.40 39.19 2.03
CA THR A 475 11.62 39.64 0.85
C THR A 475 12.23 40.83 0.12
N GLN A 476 13.01 41.69 0.78
CA GLN A 476 13.70 42.82 0.15
C GLN A 476 14.87 42.39 -0.77
N ASP A 477 15.50 41.25 -0.50
CA ASP A 477 16.74 40.79 -1.13
C ASP A 477 16.51 39.66 -2.16
N VAL A 478 15.28 39.13 -2.25
CA VAL A 478 14.92 38.02 -3.16
C VAL A 478 15.11 38.36 -4.64
N ALA A 479 15.03 39.64 -5.01
CA ALA A 479 15.14 40.10 -6.40
C ALA A 479 16.55 39.90 -6.99
N ASP A 480 17.59 39.91 -6.14
CA ASP A 480 18.99 39.74 -6.54
C ASP A 480 19.46 38.27 -6.50
N ILE A 481 18.56 37.32 -6.21
CA ILE A 481 18.87 35.89 -6.04
C ILE A 481 18.17 35.01 -7.08
N TYR A 482 18.94 34.14 -7.73
CA TYR A 482 18.45 33.16 -8.70
C TYR A 482 19.17 31.81 -8.59
N ALA A 483 18.55 30.75 -9.11
CA ALA A 483 19.12 29.41 -9.10
C ALA A 483 20.45 29.36 -9.90
N GLY A 484 21.44 28.65 -9.35
CA GLY A 484 22.80 28.56 -9.89
C GLY A 484 23.78 29.61 -9.38
N LEU A 485 23.34 30.60 -8.58
CA LEU A 485 24.26 31.51 -7.90
C LEU A 485 25.18 30.75 -6.93
N LYS A 486 26.44 31.18 -6.85
CA LYS A 486 27.40 30.66 -5.86
C LYS A 486 27.06 31.21 -4.48
N VAL A 487 27.11 30.35 -3.47
CA VAL A 487 26.91 30.75 -2.08
C VAL A 487 28.07 30.29 -1.22
N ARG A 488 28.32 31.02 -0.15
CA ARG A 488 29.34 30.71 0.85
C ARG A 488 28.66 30.43 2.19
N VAL A 489 28.71 29.17 2.62
CA VAL A 489 28.06 28.68 3.83
C VAL A 489 29.04 28.66 4.98
N SER A 490 28.70 29.33 6.07
CA SER A 490 29.43 29.28 7.35
C SER A 490 28.62 28.50 8.37
N LEU A 491 29.19 27.45 8.97
CA LEU A 491 28.50 26.68 10.01
C LEU A 491 28.54 27.45 11.35
N SER A 492 27.39 27.94 11.84
CA SER A 492 27.33 28.78 13.05
C SER A 492 27.77 28.06 14.32
N ALA A 493 27.73 26.72 14.32
CA ALA A 493 28.17 25.87 15.43
C ALA A 493 29.70 25.65 15.48
N TYR A 494 30.46 26.10 14.47
CA TYR A 494 31.90 25.88 14.36
C TYR A 494 32.67 27.20 14.21
N ASP A 495 33.92 27.25 14.67
CA ASP A 495 34.77 28.44 14.56
C ASP A 495 35.16 28.70 13.09
N PHE A 496 34.62 29.79 12.53
CA PHE A 496 34.89 30.27 11.18
C PHE A 496 36.40 30.43 10.91
N SER A 497 37.20 30.77 11.92
CA SER A 497 38.66 30.95 11.81
C SER A 497 39.44 29.65 11.62
N ARG A 498 38.78 28.51 11.82
CA ARG A 498 39.37 27.16 11.72
C ARG A 498 38.82 26.35 10.57
N TYR A 499 37.52 26.47 10.30
CA TYR A 499 36.84 25.69 9.26
C TYR A 499 36.61 26.50 7.99
N GLY A 500 36.63 27.84 8.07
CA GLY A 500 36.27 28.72 6.98
C GLY A 500 34.80 28.60 6.60
N ALA A 501 34.52 28.74 5.31
CA ALA A 501 33.21 28.55 4.74
C ALA A 501 33.25 27.58 3.55
N ILE A 502 32.14 26.92 3.32
CA ILE A 502 31.93 25.91 2.29
C ILE A 502 31.33 26.62 1.07
N ASP A 503 31.89 26.39 -0.12
CA ASP A 503 31.27 26.88 -1.36
C ASP A 503 30.14 25.92 -1.77
N GLY A 504 28.97 26.49 -2.09
CA GLY A 504 27.79 25.78 -2.59
C GLY A 504 27.11 26.57 -3.70
N TYR A 505 25.90 26.15 -4.08
CA TYR A 505 25.06 26.90 -5.01
C TYR A 505 23.59 26.90 -4.63
N VAL A 506 22.87 27.95 -5.03
CA VAL A 506 21.40 28.01 -4.93
C VAL A 506 20.81 26.97 -5.88
N GLU A 507 20.12 25.97 -5.34
CA GLU A 507 19.44 24.94 -6.13
C GLU A 507 18.03 25.38 -6.52
N LYS A 508 17.27 25.90 -5.55
CA LYS A 508 15.87 26.29 -5.76
C LYS A 508 15.44 27.39 -4.78
N ILE A 509 14.55 28.26 -5.22
CA ILE A 509 13.92 29.31 -4.40
C ILE A 509 12.41 29.00 -4.38
N ALA A 510 11.74 29.18 -3.24
CA ALA A 510 10.30 29.07 -3.12
C ALA A 510 9.60 30.13 -3.98
N ALA A 511 8.46 29.78 -4.59
CA ALA A 511 7.68 30.72 -5.41
C ALA A 511 6.86 31.72 -4.57
N ASN A 512 6.65 31.40 -3.29
CA ASN A 512 5.88 32.16 -2.32
C ASN A 512 6.76 32.50 -1.11
N SER A 513 6.46 33.64 -0.46
CA SER A 513 7.00 33.91 0.86
C SER A 513 6.28 33.07 1.92
N THR A 514 7.03 32.68 2.94
CA THR A 514 6.55 32.06 4.17
C THR A 514 6.69 33.08 5.29
N GLN A 515 5.73 33.12 6.20
CA GLN A 515 5.80 33.94 7.40
C GLN A 515 5.56 33.05 8.63
N ARG A 516 6.56 33.00 9.52
CA ARG A 516 6.43 32.35 10.83
C ARG A 516 5.95 33.38 11.85
N GLU A 517 5.32 32.89 12.91
CA GLU A 517 4.83 33.71 14.02
C GLU A 517 5.95 34.62 14.56
N ASN A 518 5.67 35.93 14.64
CA ASN A 518 6.61 36.99 15.02
C ASN A 518 7.86 37.19 14.12
N GLN A 519 7.87 36.70 12.87
CA GLN A 519 8.95 36.96 11.91
C GLN A 519 8.49 37.78 10.70
N LEU A 520 9.44 38.47 10.05
CA LEU A 520 9.24 39.12 8.76
C LEU A 520 9.06 38.06 7.65
N PRO A 521 8.31 38.34 6.56
CA PRO A 521 8.18 37.40 5.45
C PRO A 521 9.53 37.10 4.78
N TYR A 522 9.80 35.82 4.53
CA TYR A 522 11.02 35.33 3.90
C TYR A 522 10.71 34.31 2.80
N TYR A 523 11.65 34.12 1.88
CA TYR A 523 11.62 33.09 0.85
C TYR A 523 12.56 31.95 1.25
N GLN A 524 12.01 30.74 1.34
CA GLN A 524 12.82 29.54 1.57
C GLN A 524 13.67 29.25 0.33
N THR A 525 14.98 29.16 0.53
CA THR A 525 15.97 28.96 -0.53
C THR A 525 16.79 27.72 -0.23
N MET A 526 16.63 26.69 -1.06
CA MET A 526 17.37 25.45 -0.98
C MET A 526 18.75 25.63 -1.61
N ILE A 527 19.77 25.28 -0.85
CA ILE A 527 21.18 25.37 -1.21
C ILE A 527 21.78 23.97 -1.19
N LYS A 528 22.51 23.64 -2.25
CA LYS A 528 23.22 22.38 -2.38
C LYS A 528 24.71 22.60 -2.19
N ILE A 529 25.31 21.77 -1.33
CA ILE A 529 26.76 21.65 -1.14
C ILE A 529 27.21 20.41 -1.92
N PRO A 530 27.84 20.55 -3.10
CA PRO A 530 28.25 19.40 -3.90
C PRO A 530 29.45 18.65 -3.30
N ASP A 531 30.28 19.33 -2.52
CA ASP A 531 31.47 18.73 -1.90
C ASP A 531 31.80 19.48 -0.58
N PRO A 532 31.58 18.88 0.61
CA PRO A 532 31.86 19.52 1.90
C PRO A 532 33.36 19.50 2.20
N VAL A 533 34.12 20.31 1.47
CA VAL A 533 35.57 20.50 1.62
C VAL A 533 35.82 21.80 2.38
N PHE A 534 36.39 21.68 3.58
CA PHE A 534 36.69 22.81 4.44
C PHE A 534 38.10 23.33 4.12
N PRO A 535 38.27 24.55 3.57
CA PRO A 535 39.54 25.00 3.00
C PRO A 535 40.65 25.26 4.04
N GLN A 536 40.30 25.37 5.33
CA GLN A 536 41.23 25.77 6.40
C GLN A 536 41.65 24.62 7.34
N SER A 537 41.01 23.45 7.29
CA SER A 537 41.43 22.29 8.09
C SER A 537 41.17 20.96 7.37
N GLY A 538 42.12 20.02 7.48
CA GLY A 538 41.96 18.65 7.00
C GLY A 538 41.03 17.77 7.84
N ILE A 539 40.28 18.35 8.77
CA ILE A 539 39.32 17.65 9.64
C ILE A 539 37.91 17.98 9.11
N LYS A 540 37.16 16.95 8.72
CA LYS A 540 35.74 17.09 8.36
C LYS A 540 34.91 17.16 9.64
N PRO A 541 34.20 18.27 9.94
CA PRO A 541 33.16 18.29 10.97
C PRO A 541 31.97 17.44 10.54
N ASP A 542 31.32 16.76 11.49
CA ASP A 542 30.03 16.11 11.25
C ASP A 542 28.95 17.17 11.11
N ILE A 543 28.24 17.14 9.98
CA ILE A 543 27.10 18.02 9.71
C ILE A 543 25.82 17.25 10.06
N VAL A 544 25.04 17.78 10.99
CA VAL A 544 23.82 17.13 11.52
C VAL A 544 22.59 17.96 11.14
N PRO A 545 21.46 17.34 10.72
CA PRO A 545 20.18 18.01 10.56
C PRO A 545 19.80 18.88 11.77
N GLY A 546 19.22 20.06 11.50
CA GLY A 546 18.88 21.06 12.52
C GLY A 546 20.01 22.02 12.91
N MET A 547 21.23 21.85 12.39
CA MET A 547 22.34 22.78 12.67
C MET A 547 22.11 24.16 12.03
N PRO A 548 22.25 25.27 12.76
CA PRO A 548 22.13 26.62 12.21
C PRO A 548 23.38 27.00 11.39
N VAL A 549 23.16 27.71 10.29
CA VAL A 549 24.19 28.17 9.35
C VAL A 549 23.92 29.60 8.90
N VAL A 550 24.98 30.32 8.53
CA VAL A 550 24.88 31.62 7.86
C VAL A 550 25.30 31.43 6.40
N VAL A 551 24.45 31.87 5.48
CA VAL A 551 24.70 31.80 4.04
C VAL A 551 24.94 33.21 3.51
N ASP A 552 26.12 33.42 2.96
CA ASP A 552 26.46 34.60 2.17
C ASP A 552 26.27 34.25 0.68
N VAL A 553 25.15 34.65 0.10
CA VAL A 553 24.85 34.47 -1.33
C VAL A 553 25.63 35.52 -2.13
N LEU A 554 26.49 35.07 -3.04
CA LEU A 554 27.26 35.95 -3.92
C LEU A 554 26.36 36.33 -5.09
N GLY A 555 25.77 37.52 -5.02
CA GLY A 555 24.82 38.04 -6.00
C GLY A 555 25.49 38.65 -7.23
N GLY A 556 24.86 39.69 -7.78
CA GLY A 556 25.39 40.44 -8.91
C GLY A 556 26.70 41.18 -8.61
N LYS A 557 27.46 41.48 -9.66
CA LYS A 557 28.58 42.42 -9.59
C LYS A 557 28.09 43.81 -9.98
N ARG A 558 28.01 44.73 -9.03
CA ARG A 558 27.70 46.15 -9.29
C ARG A 558 28.97 46.97 -9.40
N THR A 559 28.93 48.08 -10.14
CA THR A 559 30.09 48.99 -10.24
C THR A 559 30.07 50.01 -9.10
N VAL A 560 31.23 50.59 -8.76
CA VAL A 560 31.29 51.67 -7.75
C VAL A 560 30.43 52.87 -8.18
N LEU A 561 30.41 53.15 -9.48
CA LEU A 561 29.60 54.23 -10.07
C LEU A 561 28.09 53.95 -9.93
N ASP A 562 27.66 52.73 -10.23
CA ASP A 562 26.28 52.27 -10.07
C ASP A 562 25.80 52.34 -8.61
N TYR A 563 26.64 51.90 -7.66
CA TYR A 563 26.34 52.03 -6.23
C TYR A 563 26.11 53.49 -5.79
N ILE A 564 26.91 54.43 -6.30
CA ILE A 564 26.81 55.87 -5.98
C ILE A 564 25.63 56.55 -6.69
N LEU A 565 25.29 56.13 -7.92
CA LEU A 565 24.19 56.72 -8.70
C LEU A 565 22.81 56.14 -8.35
N SER A 566 22.72 54.87 -7.95
CA SER A 566 21.44 54.21 -7.68
C SER A 566 20.52 54.92 -6.66
N PRO A 567 21.00 55.64 -5.62
CA PRO A 567 20.11 56.43 -4.75
C PRO A 567 19.55 57.68 -5.46
N ILE A 568 20.29 58.24 -6.42
CA ILE A 568 19.88 59.42 -7.20
C ILE A 568 18.81 59.01 -8.21
N GLU A 569 18.95 57.87 -8.87
CA GLU A 569 17.94 57.32 -9.78
C GLU A 569 16.63 56.96 -9.04
N ARG A 570 16.74 56.34 -7.85
CA ARG A 570 15.60 56.10 -6.95
C ARG A 570 14.96 57.43 -6.50
N ALA A 571 15.76 58.44 -6.16
CA ALA A 571 15.22 59.75 -5.78
C ALA A 571 14.48 60.43 -6.94
N GLN A 572 15.01 60.41 -8.17
CA GLN A 572 14.33 60.99 -9.33
C GLN A 572 13.01 60.27 -9.64
N THR A 573 12.98 58.94 -9.60
CA THR A 573 11.76 58.15 -9.86
C THR A 573 10.69 58.30 -8.78
N ILE A 574 11.06 58.69 -7.55
CA ILE A 574 10.13 59.00 -6.46
C ILE A 574 9.68 60.47 -6.50
N VAL A 575 10.57 61.42 -6.79
CA VAL A 575 10.29 62.87 -6.76
C VAL A 575 9.49 63.37 -7.96
N PHE A 576 9.61 62.73 -9.14
CA PHE A 576 8.81 63.09 -10.32
C PHE A 576 7.46 62.34 -10.43
N ARG A 577 6.95 61.79 -9.32
CA ARG A 577 5.60 61.23 -9.23
C ARG A 577 4.77 62.00 -8.22
N GLU A 578 4.08 63.01 -8.71
CA GLU A 578 2.87 63.52 -8.05
C GLU A 578 1.75 62.48 -8.18
N LYS A 579 0.78 62.53 -7.26
CA LYS A 579 -0.14 61.42 -6.96
C LYS A 579 -1.48 61.51 -7.68
#